data_AF-A0A947YPC8-F1
#
_entry.id   AF-A0A947YPC8-F1
#
_cell.length_a   1.000
_cell.length_b   1.000
_cell.length_c   1.000
_cell.angle_alpha   90.00
_cell.angle_beta   90.00
_cell.angle_gamma   90.00
#
_symmetry.space_group_name_H-M   'P 1'
#
loop_
_entity.id
_entity.type
_entity.pdbx_description
1 polymer ?
#
loop_
_entity_poly.entity_id
_entity_poly.type
_entity_poly.pdbx_seq_one_letter_code
_entity_poly.pdbx_strand_id
1 'polypeptide(L)' 'MSILLNPNKVKRADIVVGIPSYNEADGISFPTRMASEGLKKYFGEKSSCIINVDNASPDNTKDAFLNVKYGMRPG' A
#
# COMPACT_ATOMS: atom_id res chain seq x y z
N MET A 1 -7.48 -19.40 2.44
CA MET A 1 -8.27 -18.32 3.09
C MET A 1 -7.61 -17.00 2.71
N SER A 2 -8.19 -16.20 1.81
CA SER A 2 -7.68 -14.86 1.55
C SER A 2 -8.17 -13.94 2.67
N ILE A 3 -7.25 -13.32 3.41
CA ILE A 3 -7.59 -12.37 4.47
C ILE A 3 -7.60 -10.98 3.84
N LEU A 4 -8.78 -10.38 3.70
CA LEU A 4 -8.90 -8.97 3.34
C LEU A 4 -8.75 -8.11 4.59
N LEU A 5 -7.71 -7.27 4.64
CA LEU A 5 -7.52 -6.29 5.70
C LEU A 5 -7.78 -4.88 5.17
N ASN A 6 -8.73 -4.18 5.78
CA ASN A 6 -9.06 -2.79 5.47
C ASN A 6 -9.33 -2.02 6.77
N PRO A 7 -8.26 -1.67 7.51
CA PRO A 7 -8.39 -1.14 8.86
C PRO A 7 -9.10 0.22 8.88
N ASN A 8 -8.91 1.02 7.82
CA ASN A 8 -9.54 2.33 7.66
C ASN A 8 -10.94 2.27 7.02
N LYS A 9 -11.48 1.07 6.76
CA LYS A 9 -12.80 0.85 6.16
C LYS A 9 -13.02 1.64 4.85
N VAL A 10 -11.98 1.81 4.04
CA VAL A 10 -12.04 2.52 2.75
C VAL A 10 -13.07 1.83 1.85
N LYS A 11 -14.06 2.57 1.36
CA LYS A 11 -15.13 2.04 0.47
C LYS A 11 -15.05 2.56 -0.96
N ARG A 12 -14.34 3.67 -1.17
CA ARG A 12 -14.19 4.32 -2.47
C ARG A 12 -12.84 5.01 -2.52
N ALA A 13 -12.23 4.98 -3.71
CA ALA A 13 -11.10 5.81 -4.09
C ALA A 13 -11.28 6.15 -5.57
N ASP A 14 -10.81 7.32 -6.00
CA ASP A 14 -10.79 7.68 -7.42
C ASP A 14 -9.66 6.93 -8.16
N ILE A 15 -8.58 6.60 -7.45
CA ILE A 15 -7.43 5.86 -7.97
C ILE A 15 -7.07 4.71 -7.01
N VAL A 16 -6.84 3.52 -7.57
CA VAL A 16 -6.34 2.36 -6.84
C VAL A 16 -5.03 1.90 -7.48
N VAL A 17 -3.99 1.71 -6.66
CA VAL A 17 -2.73 1.10 -7.07
C VAL A 17 -2.63 -0.29 -6.44
N GLY A 18 -2.62 -1.33 -7.27
CA GLY A 18 -2.33 -2.70 -6.83
C GLY A 18 -0.84 -3.01 -6.96
N ILE A 19 -0.22 -3.49 -5.88
CA ILE A 19 1.16 -4.01 -5.89
C ILE A 19 1.09 -5.53 -5.73
N PRO A 20 1.32 -6.32 -6.80
CA PRO A 20 1.42 -7.77 -6.66
C PRO A 20 2.70 -8.11 -5.89
N SER A 21 2.61 -9.07 -4.96
CA SER A 21 3.76 -9.49 -4.16
C SER A 21 3.76 -10.98 -3.81
N TYR A 22 4.97 -11.52 -3.66
CA TYR A 22 5.25 -12.85 -3.12
C TYR A 22 6.70 -12.89 -2.64
N ASN A 23 6.93 -13.22 -1.37
CA ASN A 23 8.28 -13.22 -0.76
C ASN A 23 9.02 -11.87 -0.88
N GLU A 24 8.32 -10.77 -0.60
CA GLU A 24 8.79 -9.40 -0.78
C GLU A 24 8.88 -8.62 0.54
N ALA A 25 9.06 -9.28 1.69
CA ALA A 25 9.12 -8.58 2.98
C ALA A 25 10.20 -7.49 3.04
N ASP A 26 11.34 -7.73 2.38
CA ASP A 26 12.44 -6.76 2.29
C ASP A 26 12.21 -5.71 1.19
N GLY A 27 11.46 -6.04 0.13
CA GLY A 27 11.32 -5.21 -1.08
C GLY A 27 10.06 -4.35 -1.12
N ILE A 28 8.95 -4.80 -0.52
CA ILE A 28 7.61 -4.21 -0.67
C ILE A 28 7.53 -2.74 -0.23
N SER A 29 8.43 -2.32 0.66
CA SER A 29 8.46 -0.94 1.19
C SER A 29 8.78 0.10 0.11
N PHE A 30 9.66 -0.23 -0.83
CA PHE A 30 10.11 0.70 -1.87
C PHE A 30 8.98 1.04 -2.88
N PRO A 31 8.34 0.09 -3.57
CA PRO A 31 7.26 0.39 -4.50
C PRO A 31 6.06 1.05 -3.80
N THR A 32 5.77 0.68 -2.55
CA THR A 32 4.72 1.32 -1.76
C THR A 32 4.99 2.81 -1.53
N ARG A 33 6.24 3.17 -1.20
CA ARG A 33 6.64 4.58 -1.04
C ARG A 33 6.58 5.34 -2.36
N MET A 34 7.13 4.76 -3.44
CA MET A 34 7.13 5.40 -4.75
C MET A 34 5.70 5.65 -5.27
N ALA A 35 4.80 4.68 -5.09
CA ALA A 35 3.39 4.86 -5.42
C ALA A 35 2.76 5.98 -4.57
N SER A 36 3.02 6.01 -3.26
CA SER A 36 2.50 7.07 -2.38
C SER A 36 3.00 8.46 -2.79
N GLU A 37 4.26 8.61 -3.16
CA GLU A 37 4.85 9.88 -3.58
C GLU A 37 4.30 10.33 -4.93
N GLY A 38 4.19 9.41 -5.89
CA GLY A 38 3.59 9.67 -7.19
C GLY A 38 2.14 10.13 -7.09
N LEU A 39 1.33 9.43 -6.29
CA LEU A 39 -0.07 9.80 -6.05
C LEU A 39 -0.19 11.21 -5.45
N LYS A 40 0.64 11.54 -4.45
CA LYS A 40 0.65 12.89 -3.85
C LYS A 40 1.09 13.97 -4.85
N LYS A 41 2.08 13.68 -5.68
CA LYS A 41 2.68 14.65 -6.61
C LYS A 41 1.80 14.96 -7.81
N TYR A 42 1.13 13.96 -8.37
CA TYR A 42 0.43 14.07 -9.65
C TYR A 42 -1.10 14.03 -9.52
N PHE A 43 -1.63 13.55 -8.39
CA PHE A 43 -3.06 13.32 -8.20
C PHE A 43 -3.51 13.76 -6.79
N GLY A 44 -2.90 14.82 -6.24
CA GLY A 44 -3.14 15.26 -4.86
C GLY A 44 -4.58 15.68 -4.57
N GLU A 45 -5.35 16.02 -5.60
CA GLU A 45 -6.78 16.34 -5.55
C GLU A 45 -7.71 15.13 -5.65
N LYS A 46 -7.17 13.92 -5.89
CA LYS A 46 -7.93 12.68 -5.99
C LYS A 46 -7.78 11.83 -4.74
N SER A 47 -8.86 11.19 -4.33
CA SER A 47 -8.77 10.14 -3.32
C SER A 47 -8.06 8.92 -3.90
N SER A 48 -7.09 8.35 -3.18
CA SER A 48 -6.32 7.21 -3.65
C SER A 48 -6.05 6.18 -2.56
N CYS A 49 -5.90 4.91 -2.95
CA CYS A 49 -5.44 3.84 -2.06
C CYS A 49 -4.42 2.94 -2.76
N ILE A 50 -3.52 2.37 -1.95
CA ILE A 50 -2.54 1.37 -2.38
C ILE A 50 -2.94 0.04 -1.73
N ILE A 51 -3.00 -1.02 -2.52
CA ILE A 51 -3.39 -2.36 -2.09
C ILE A 51 -2.23 -3.31 -2.37
N ASN A 52 -1.77 -4.01 -1.34
CA ASN A 52 -0.90 -5.17 -1.51
C ASN A 52 -1.75 -6.37 -1.97
N VAL A 53 -1.41 -6.95 -3.11
CA VAL A 53 -2.02 -8.16 -3.66
C VAL A 53 -1.05 -9.32 -3.42
N ASP A 54 -1.05 -9.79 -2.18
CA ASP A 54 -0.12 -10.80 -1.69
C ASP A 54 -0.57 -12.23 -2.03
N ASN A 55 0.33 -13.02 -2.61
CA ASN A 55 0.08 -14.41 -2.97
C ASN A 55 0.40 -15.40 -1.83
N ALA A 56 -0.15 -15.14 -0.63
CA ALA A 56 0.07 -15.94 0.58
C ALA A 56 1.56 -16.10 0.94
N SER A 57 2.29 -14.98 0.96
CA SER A 57 3.70 -14.95 1.30
C SER A 57 3.95 -15.46 2.72
N PRO A 58 4.87 -16.43 2.92
CA PRO A 58 5.25 -16.91 4.25
C PRO A 58 6.18 -15.95 5.01
N ASP A 59 6.76 -14.95 4.34
CA ASP A 59 7.89 -14.13 4.83
C ASP A 59 7.48 -12.83 5.56
N ASN A 60 6.21 -12.68 5.94
CA ASN A 60 5.64 -11.46 6.52
C ASN A 60 5.54 -10.25 5.58
N THR A 61 5.56 -10.44 4.24
CA THR A 61 5.32 -9.37 3.25
C THR A 61 4.12 -8.48 3.60
N LYS A 62 3.00 -9.08 4.04
CA LYS A 62 1.81 -8.36 4.48
C LYS A 62 2.10 -7.36 5.61
N ASP A 63 2.82 -7.78 6.65
CA ASP A 63 3.10 -6.93 7.81
C ASP A 63 4.14 -5.88 7.45
N ALA A 64 5.12 -6.21 6.61
CA ALA A 64 6.05 -5.24 6.05
C ALA A 64 5.33 -4.12 5.27
N PHE A 65 4.35 -4.48 4.44
CA PHE A 65 3.50 -3.53 3.71
C PHE A 65 2.70 -2.61 4.65
N LEU A 66 2.04 -3.18 5.67
CA LEU A 66 1.21 -2.41 6.60
C LEU A 66 2.03 -1.46 7.49
N ASN A 67 3.30 -1.78 7.72
CA ASN A 67 4.22 -0.97 8.53
C ASN A 67 5.01 0.07 7.72
N VAL A 68 4.75 0.20 6.41
CA VAL A 68 5.40 1.25 5.59
C VAL A 68 5.02 2.61 6.15
N LYS A 69 6.00 3.29 6.76
CA LYS A 69 5.83 4.67 7.21
C LYS A 69 5.75 5.58 6.00
N TYR A 70 4.62 6.26 5.85
CA TYR A 70 4.47 7.39 4.95
C TYR A 70 5.05 8.63 5.64
N GLY A 71 5.85 9.44 4.94
CA GLY A 71 6.26 10.74 5.46
C GLY A 71 5.02 11.56 5.83
N MET A 72 4.81 11.74 7.14
CA MET A 72 3.79 12.65 7.67
C MET A 72 4.13 14.06 7.20
N ARG A 73 3.14 14.81 6.69
CA ARG A 73 3.21 16.27 6.81
C ARG A 73 3.15 16.58 8.31
N PRO A 74 4.04 17.40 8.88
CA PRO A 74 3.71 18.11 10.11
C PRO A 74 2.45 18.92 9.81
N GLY A 75 1.38 18.66 10.57
CA GLY A 75 0.28 19.62 10.70
C GLY A 75 0.74 20.81 11.52
#